data_AF-A0A8I6SFR9-F1
#
_entry.id   AF-A0A8I6SFR9-F1
#
_cell.length_a   1.000
_cell.length_b   1.000
_cell.length_c   1.000
_cell.angle_alpha   90.00
_cell.angle_beta   90.00
_cell.angle_gamma   90.00
#
_symmetry.space_group_name_H-M   'P 1'
#
loop_
_entity.id
_entity.type
_entity.pdbx_description
1 polymer ?
#
loop_
_entity_poly.entity_id
_entity_poly.type
_entity_poly.pdbx_seq_one_letter_code
_entity_poly.pdbx_strand_id
1 'polypeptide(L)'
;MDEKKEFKNCLFLSFDLDLTGNKLYEEMTNIGVYGNNASFKQYVMPYRDVNVYALRKSLLKTSNLYDFRVLRNVSTGKIVRTKTEIFALNDFLSFLEAQNTKNNGICLMCFEASKLVPFILIEALRRYKLFDRFKKTVRAFVDCFGFVKDKCYTTIPKFTLQTLVKILLNRDNEKLHDAHERTRLVYEIVSHLSEGESQNKSQDLALGVLPFVTSVDNVVLELDKLKDFLQKQKSVTPIFINQIKVPNLRLKALRLRKLLTSTDITYDSLQEAHQAKADLKELVKPKLDEGVPDKDVTALVSIITAHFQKSLNLKLKVENTFKNKNTKQPQGNSQQLV
;
A
#
# COMPACT_ATOMS: atom_id res chain seq x y z
N MET A 1 4.82 3.92 -28.94
CA MET A 1 6.11 3.24 -28.67
C MET A 1 7.26 4.23 -28.40
N ASP A 2 7.03 5.55 -28.36
CA ASP A 2 8.11 6.55 -28.24
C ASP A 2 8.19 7.33 -26.93
N GLU A 3 7.20 7.22 -26.03
CA GLU A 3 7.21 7.97 -24.76
C GLU A 3 8.38 7.55 -23.84
N LYS A 4 8.71 6.24 -23.81
CA LYS A 4 9.75 5.73 -22.91
C LYS A 4 11.18 6.11 -23.32
N LYS A 5 11.42 6.53 -24.57
CA LYS A 5 12.76 6.94 -25.04
C LYS A 5 13.27 8.18 -24.31
N GLU A 6 12.37 9.01 -23.79
CA GLU A 6 12.74 10.23 -23.06
C GLU A 6 13.48 9.97 -21.75
N PHE A 7 13.35 8.75 -21.19
CA PHE A 7 14.00 8.37 -19.94
C PHE A 7 15.41 7.80 -20.13
N LYS A 8 15.84 7.58 -21.39
CA LYS A 8 17.13 6.94 -21.70
C LYS A 8 18.33 7.68 -21.07
N ASN A 9 18.24 9.01 -20.97
CA ASN A 9 19.32 9.85 -20.45
C ASN A 9 19.17 10.19 -18.97
N CYS A 10 18.15 9.67 -18.29
CA CYS A 10 17.93 9.88 -16.86
C CYS A 10 19.01 9.18 -16.03
N LEU A 11 19.24 9.69 -14.82
CA LEU A 11 20.02 8.97 -13.81
C LEU A 11 19.12 7.92 -13.15
N PHE A 12 19.59 6.67 -13.08
CA PHE A 12 18.87 5.58 -12.43
C PHE A 12 19.45 5.33 -11.04
N LEU A 13 18.59 5.46 -10.02
CA LEU A 13 18.94 5.22 -8.62
C LEU A 13 17.99 4.17 -8.05
N SER A 14 18.50 3.17 -7.35
CA SER A 14 17.66 2.25 -6.58
C SER A 14 17.13 2.93 -5.34
N PHE A 15 15.87 2.63 -5.02
CA PHE A 15 15.10 3.26 -3.97
C PHE A 15 14.26 2.24 -3.23
N ASP A 16 14.22 2.33 -1.89
CA ASP A 16 13.38 1.50 -1.05
C ASP A 16 13.08 2.19 0.29
N LEU A 17 12.02 1.74 0.96
CA LEU A 17 11.62 2.20 2.28
C LEU A 17 11.48 1.03 3.27
N ASP A 18 11.84 1.27 4.52
CA ASP A 18 11.27 0.51 5.64
C ASP A 18 10.02 1.24 6.13
N LEU A 19 8.97 0.50 6.46
CA LEU A 19 7.67 1.03 6.86
C LEU A 19 7.24 0.47 8.21
N THR A 20 6.22 1.04 8.84
CA THR A 20 5.58 0.49 10.05
C THR A 20 4.73 -0.76 9.78
N GLY A 21 4.42 -1.04 8.51
CA GLY A 21 3.60 -2.17 8.08
C GLY A 21 3.57 -2.39 6.57
N ASN A 22 2.47 -2.93 6.05
CA ASN A 22 2.33 -3.31 4.63
C ASN A 22 1.05 -2.77 3.95
N LYS A 23 0.53 -1.64 4.41
CA LYS A 23 -0.66 -0.99 3.86
C LYS A 23 -0.37 0.44 3.46
N LEU A 24 -1.24 1.03 2.64
CA LEU A 24 -1.04 2.38 2.09
C LEU A 24 -0.98 3.50 3.15
N TYR A 25 -1.57 3.29 4.33
CA TYR A 25 -1.59 4.27 5.42
C TYR A 25 -0.41 4.12 6.41
N GLU A 26 0.52 3.22 6.12
CA GLU A 26 1.69 3.00 6.97
C GLU A 26 2.69 4.15 6.84
N GLU A 27 3.60 4.25 7.79
CA GLU A 27 4.56 5.34 7.91
C GLU A 27 5.97 4.86 7.60
N MET A 28 6.79 5.72 7.01
CA MET A 28 8.18 5.39 6.74
C MET A 28 9.03 5.41 8.02
N THR A 29 9.95 4.46 8.13
CA THR A 29 10.90 4.34 9.23
C THR A 29 12.35 4.44 8.76
N ASN A 30 12.60 4.20 7.47
CA ASN A 30 13.91 4.33 6.84
C ASN A 30 13.74 4.65 5.35
N ILE A 31 14.58 5.54 4.85
CA ILE A 31 14.69 5.88 3.42
C ILE A 31 16.07 5.41 2.96
N GLY A 32 16.10 4.54 1.94
CA GLY A 32 17.33 4.08 1.29
C GLY A 32 17.37 4.51 -0.18
N VAL A 33 18.52 5.01 -0.61
CA VAL A 33 18.83 5.26 -2.03
C VAL A 33 20.24 4.81 -2.31
N TYR A 34 20.45 4.17 -3.46
CA TYR A 34 21.77 3.79 -3.92
C TYR A 34 21.91 3.95 -5.44
N GLY A 35 23.11 4.28 -5.88
CA GLY A 35 23.49 4.36 -7.29
C GLY A 35 25.01 4.39 -7.44
N ASN A 36 25.48 4.52 -8.68
CA ASN A 36 26.92 4.65 -8.92
C ASN A 36 27.45 5.95 -8.28
N ASN A 37 28.27 5.82 -7.24
CA ASN A 37 28.81 6.92 -6.42
C ASN A 37 27.75 7.80 -5.71
N ALA A 38 26.51 7.35 -5.60
CA ALA A 38 25.42 8.06 -4.95
C ALA A 38 24.81 7.17 -3.86
N SER A 39 24.70 7.69 -2.64
CA SER A 39 24.21 6.91 -1.50
C SER A 39 23.51 7.83 -0.51
N PHE A 40 22.27 7.49 -0.13
CA PHE A 40 21.49 8.23 0.85
C PHE A 40 20.78 7.27 1.79
N LYS A 41 20.83 7.58 3.09
CA LYS A 41 20.17 6.82 4.14
C LYS A 41 19.67 7.76 5.23
N GLN A 42 18.39 7.66 5.58
CA GLN A 42 17.84 8.43 6.69
C GLN A 42 16.73 7.64 7.39
N TYR A 43 16.91 7.39 8.69
CA TYR A 43 15.84 6.85 9.51
C TYR A 43 14.84 7.94 9.91
N VAL A 44 13.57 7.56 9.95
CA VAL A 44 12.44 8.44 10.25
C VAL A 44 11.73 7.92 11.48
N MET A 45 11.39 8.81 12.42
CA MET A 45 10.61 8.43 13.58
C MET A 45 9.12 8.36 13.18
N PRO A 46 8.48 7.17 13.19
CA PRO A 46 7.05 7.08 12.91
C PRO A 46 6.23 7.55 14.11
N TYR A 47 4.98 7.95 13.91
CA TYR A 47 4.00 8.17 14.97
C TYR A 47 3.43 6.84 15.51
N ARG A 48 3.16 5.87 14.62
CA ARG A 48 2.66 4.53 14.99
C ARG A 48 3.78 3.53 15.26
N ASP A 49 3.44 2.51 16.04
CA ASP A 49 4.36 1.43 16.34
C ASP A 49 4.61 0.53 15.14
N VAL A 50 5.85 0.05 15.04
CA VAL A 50 6.24 -0.91 14.02
C VAL A 50 5.57 -2.25 14.32
N ASN A 51 4.77 -2.74 13.38
CA ASN A 51 4.06 -3.99 13.56
C ASN A 51 4.99 -5.21 13.42
N VAL A 52 4.53 -6.40 13.81
CA VAL A 52 5.34 -7.63 13.81
C VAL A 52 5.85 -7.99 12.40
N TYR A 53 5.08 -7.70 11.35
CA TYR A 53 5.51 -7.96 9.98
C TYR A 53 6.68 -7.06 9.57
N ALA A 54 6.55 -5.76 9.79
CA ALA A 54 7.58 -4.78 9.50
C ALA A 54 8.83 -4.95 10.37
N LEU A 55 8.65 -5.34 11.64
CA LEU A 55 9.72 -5.72 12.56
C LEU A 55 10.56 -6.87 11.99
N ARG A 56 9.93 -7.91 11.43
CA ARG A 56 10.66 -9.03 10.82
C ARG A 56 11.36 -8.62 9.52
N LYS A 57 10.79 -7.69 8.76
CA LYS A 57 11.40 -7.17 7.52
C LYS A 57 12.64 -6.31 7.82
N SER A 58 12.52 -5.35 8.73
CA SER A 58 13.53 -4.30 8.95
C SER A 58 14.39 -4.45 10.21
N LEU A 59 14.00 -5.35 11.12
CA LEU A 59 14.57 -5.45 12.48
C LEU A 59 14.54 -4.13 13.26
N LEU A 60 13.63 -3.21 12.90
CA LEU A 60 13.38 -1.98 13.63
C LEU A 60 12.16 -2.15 14.53
N LYS A 61 12.27 -1.66 15.77
CA LYS A 61 11.19 -1.65 16.75
C LYS A 61 11.05 -0.25 17.33
N THR A 62 9.80 0.19 17.53
CA THR A 62 9.51 1.34 18.38
C THR A 62 9.48 0.89 19.84
N SER A 63 10.13 1.67 20.70
CA SER A 63 10.22 1.41 22.14
C SER A 63 10.21 2.73 22.90
N ASN A 64 9.84 2.69 24.18
CA ASN A 64 9.95 3.85 25.05
C ASN A 64 11.26 3.76 25.84
N LEU A 65 11.99 4.87 25.88
CA LEU A 65 13.11 5.10 26.77
C LEU A 65 12.67 6.22 27.73
N TYR A 66 12.27 5.83 28.94
CA TYR A 66 11.54 6.71 29.85
C TYR A 66 10.30 7.29 29.14
N ASP A 67 10.17 8.62 29.07
CA ASP A 67 9.05 9.32 28.44
C ASP A 67 9.23 9.52 26.92
N PHE A 68 10.40 9.16 26.37
CA PHE A 68 10.71 9.39 24.96
C PHE A 68 10.51 8.12 24.14
N ARG A 69 9.77 8.25 23.04
CA ARG A 69 9.63 7.18 22.07
C ARG A 69 10.83 7.18 21.13
N VAL A 70 11.46 6.03 20.96
CA VAL A 70 12.69 5.85 20.18
C VAL A 70 12.56 4.67 19.21
N LEU A 71 13.29 4.76 18.10
CA LEU A 71 13.48 3.65 17.18
C LEU A 71 14.74 2.88 17.54
N ARG A 72 14.63 1.55 17.67
CA ARG A 72 15.73 0.67 18.08
C ARG A 72 15.92 -0.43 17.04
N ASN A 73 17.17 -0.70 16.69
CA ASN A 73 17.54 -1.86 15.90
C ASN A 73 17.63 -3.08 16.83
N VAL A 74 16.86 -4.13 16.52
CA VAL A 74 16.70 -5.31 17.37
C VAL A 74 17.92 -6.21 17.36
N SER A 75 18.62 -6.35 16.22
CA SER A 75 19.79 -7.22 16.14
C SER A 75 20.99 -6.66 16.92
N THR A 76 21.16 -5.33 16.89
CA THR A 76 22.27 -4.66 17.60
C THR A 76 21.90 -4.18 19.01
N GLY A 77 20.59 -4.12 19.32
CA GLY A 77 20.08 -3.49 20.53
C GLY A 77 20.25 -1.97 20.59
N LYS A 78 20.81 -1.32 19.55
CA LYS A 78 21.15 0.11 19.58
C LYS A 78 19.98 1.00 19.17
N ILE A 79 19.90 2.16 19.82
CA ILE A 79 18.98 3.24 19.42
C ILE A 79 19.49 3.84 18.12
N VAL A 80 18.57 4.05 17.19
CA VAL A 80 18.85 4.60 15.88
C VAL A 80 18.53 6.09 15.88
N ARG A 81 19.44 6.91 15.35
CA ARG A 81 19.20 8.35 15.19
C ARG A 81 18.18 8.57 14.08
N THR A 82 17.07 9.22 14.42
CA THR A 82 15.97 9.51 13.50
C THR A 82 15.83 11.00 13.24
N LYS A 83 15.15 11.35 12.15
CA LYS A 83 14.58 12.68 11.90
C LYS A 83 13.05 12.59 11.85
N THR A 84 12.38 13.73 11.88
CA THR A 84 10.95 13.77 11.53
C THR A 84 10.77 13.53 10.03
N GLU A 85 9.59 13.06 9.63
CA GLU A 85 9.27 12.74 8.24
C GLU A 85 9.51 13.93 7.31
N ILE A 86 9.11 15.14 7.69
CA ILE A 86 9.32 16.36 6.91
C ILE A 86 10.80 16.69 6.68
N PHE A 87 11.65 16.58 7.72
CA PHE A 87 13.08 16.88 7.55
C PHE A 87 13.77 15.83 6.71
N ALA A 88 13.45 14.55 6.93
CA ALA A 88 13.99 13.45 6.12
C ALA A 88 13.61 13.57 4.63
N LEU A 89 12.37 13.98 4.32
CA LEU A 89 11.95 14.23 2.95
C LEU A 89 12.68 15.43 2.32
N ASN A 90 12.91 16.50 3.07
CA ASN A 90 13.69 17.64 2.55
C ASN A 90 15.14 17.27 2.28
N ASP A 91 15.78 16.49 3.16
CA ASP A 91 17.14 15.99 2.93
C ASP A 91 17.18 15.07 1.71
N PHE A 92 16.19 14.18 1.57
CA PHE A 92 16.06 13.28 0.43
C PHE A 92 15.92 14.05 -0.90
N LEU A 93 15.06 15.07 -0.95
CA LEU A 93 14.89 15.89 -2.15
C LEU A 93 16.16 16.68 -2.48
N SER A 94 16.80 17.27 -1.48
CA SER A 94 18.05 18.02 -1.66
C SER A 94 19.18 17.10 -2.14
N PHE A 95 19.22 15.86 -1.64
CA PHE A 95 20.12 14.83 -2.15
C PHE A 95 19.85 14.51 -3.62
N LEU A 96 18.59 14.25 -4.01
CA LEU A 96 18.24 13.95 -5.40
C LEU A 96 18.56 15.11 -6.35
N GLU A 97 18.29 16.34 -5.94
CA GLU A 97 18.63 17.55 -6.70
C GLU A 97 20.14 17.66 -6.93
N ALA A 98 20.96 17.38 -5.91
CA ALA A 98 22.41 17.35 -6.04
C ALA A 98 22.92 16.26 -6.99
N GLN A 99 22.19 15.15 -7.13
CA GLN A 99 22.54 14.09 -8.08
C GLN A 99 22.12 14.41 -9.53
N ASN A 100 21.11 15.27 -9.72
CA ASN A 100 20.58 15.62 -11.05
C ASN A 100 21.44 16.68 -11.77
N THR A 101 22.76 16.53 -11.78
CA THR A 101 23.73 17.53 -12.30
C THR A 101 23.54 17.84 -13.78
N LYS A 102 23.08 16.88 -14.58
CA LYS A 102 22.86 17.03 -16.03
C LYS A 102 21.46 17.52 -16.40
N ASN A 103 20.59 17.76 -15.41
CA ASN A 103 19.18 18.15 -15.60
C ASN A 103 18.36 17.20 -16.51
N ASN A 104 18.78 15.94 -16.67
CA ASN A 104 18.04 14.95 -17.45
C ASN A 104 16.91 14.28 -16.66
N GLY A 105 16.89 14.49 -15.34
CA GLY A 105 15.95 13.87 -14.41
C GLY A 105 16.42 12.53 -13.86
N ILE A 106 15.69 12.04 -12.86
CA ILE A 106 15.98 10.81 -12.13
C ILE A 106 14.85 9.79 -12.31
N CYS A 107 15.24 8.52 -12.47
CA CYS A 107 14.35 7.35 -12.46
C CYS A 107 14.63 6.52 -11.20
N LEU A 108 13.62 6.35 -10.33
CA LEU A 108 13.75 5.59 -9.09
C LEU A 108 13.40 4.10 -9.31
N MET A 109 14.41 3.24 -9.19
CA MET A 109 14.33 1.80 -9.35
C MET A 109 13.85 1.12 -8.07
N CYS A 110 12.69 0.46 -8.13
CA CYS A 110 12.06 -0.19 -6.98
C CYS A 110 11.93 -1.69 -7.22
N PHE A 111 12.33 -2.51 -6.25
CA PHE A 111 12.17 -3.97 -6.31
C PHE A 111 11.06 -4.43 -5.37
N GLU A 112 9.82 -4.45 -5.85
CA GLU A 112 8.67 -4.94 -5.08
C GLU A 112 7.66 -5.66 -5.97
N ALA A 113 7.13 -6.80 -5.50
CA ALA A 113 6.05 -7.51 -6.20
C ALA A 113 4.73 -6.73 -6.22
N SER A 114 4.54 -5.79 -5.29
CA SER A 114 3.41 -4.87 -5.22
C SER A 114 3.92 -3.46 -4.99
N LYS A 115 3.46 -2.48 -5.78
CA LYS A 115 3.92 -1.09 -5.80
C LYS A 115 3.53 -0.29 -4.52
N LEU A 116 3.96 -0.71 -3.34
CA LEU A 116 3.60 -0.01 -2.10
C LEU A 116 4.52 1.19 -1.81
N VAL A 117 5.82 1.01 -2.00
CA VAL A 117 6.84 2.02 -1.68
C VAL A 117 6.69 3.31 -2.49
N PRO A 118 6.52 3.28 -3.83
CA PRO A 118 6.26 4.49 -4.61
C PRO A 118 5.02 5.25 -4.12
N PHE A 119 3.95 4.52 -3.80
CA PHE A 119 2.69 5.11 -3.33
C PHE A 119 2.83 5.79 -1.97
N ILE A 120 3.52 5.16 -1.01
CA ILE A 120 3.80 5.74 0.31
C ILE A 120 4.63 7.03 0.15
N LEU A 121 5.67 7.01 -0.70
CA LEU A 121 6.50 8.20 -0.94
C LEU A 121 5.67 9.37 -1.49
N ILE A 122 4.84 9.12 -2.51
CA ILE A 122 3.99 10.15 -3.12
C ILE A 122 3.00 10.72 -2.10
N GLU A 123 2.34 9.88 -1.30
CA GLU A 123 1.42 10.34 -0.25
C GLU A 123 2.14 11.20 0.82
N ALA A 124 3.33 10.80 1.22
CA ALA A 124 4.13 11.56 2.19
C ALA A 124 4.54 12.93 1.60
N LEU A 125 4.99 12.97 0.35
CA LEU A 125 5.32 14.23 -0.33
C LEU A 125 4.11 15.16 -0.50
N ARG A 126 2.95 14.60 -0.86
CA ARG A 126 1.67 15.35 -0.96
C ARG A 126 1.27 15.95 0.39
N ARG A 127 1.39 15.18 1.48
CA ARG A 127 1.07 15.64 2.85
C ARG A 127 1.81 16.92 3.23
N TYR A 128 3.06 17.07 2.78
CA TYR A 128 3.90 18.23 3.07
C TYR A 128 4.04 19.23 1.92
N LYS A 129 3.23 19.11 0.86
CA LYS A 129 3.29 19.98 -0.32
C LYS A 129 4.67 20.00 -1.00
N LEU A 130 5.40 18.89 -0.93
CA LEU A 130 6.72 18.71 -1.54
C LEU A 130 6.67 18.01 -2.91
N PHE A 131 5.49 17.61 -3.35
CA PHE A 131 5.33 16.81 -4.57
C PHE A 131 5.73 17.55 -5.85
N ASP A 132 5.44 18.85 -5.95
CA ASP A 132 5.84 19.65 -7.12
C ASP A 132 7.37 19.79 -7.20
N ARG A 133 8.05 19.94 -6.07
CA ARG A 133 9.53 19.94 -5.99
C ARG A 133 10.08 18.59 -6.43
N PHE A 134 9.48 17.50 -5.96
CA PHE A 134 9.86 16.14 -6.36
C PHE A 134 9.74 15.92 -7.87
N LYS A 135 8.62 16.31 -8.48
CA LYS A 135 8.36 16.14 -9.92
C LYS A 135 9.35 16.87 -10.84
N LYS A 136 10.00 17.94 -10.35
CA LYS A 136 11.04 18.65 -11.12
C LYS A 136 12.30 17.81 -11.30
N THR A 137 12.57 16.90 -10.35
CA THR A 137 13.80 16.11 -10.31
C THR A 137 13.54 14.67 -10.73
N VAL A 138 12.51 14.03 -10.18
CA VAL A 138 12.18 12.63 -10.45
C VAL A 138 11.10 12.57 -11.53
N ARG A 139 11.42 11.88 -12.61
CA ARG A 139 10.55 11.76 -13.79
C ARG A 139 9.75 10.46 -13.79
N ALA A 140 10.31 9.38 -13.25
CA ALA A 140 9.70 8.07 -13.31
C ALA A 140 10.12 7.12 -12.17
N PHE A 141 9.33 6.07 -12.00
CA PHE A 141 9.68 4.88 -11.23
C PHE A 141 9.94 3.70 -12.18
N VAL A 142 10.80 2.77 -11.77
CA VAL A 142 11.15 1.59 -12.56
C VAL A 142 10.81 0.33 -11.79
N ASP A 143 10.08 -0.58 -12.43
CA ASP A 143 9.73 -1.89 -11.86
C ASP A 143 10.87 -2.89 -12.06
N CYS A 144 11.77 -2.97 -11.07
CA CYS A 144 12.87 -3.93 -11.09
C CYS A 144 12.38 -5.37 -10.85
N PHE A 145 11.24 -5.56 -10.19
CA PHE A 145 10.68 -6.91 -9.99
C PHE A 145 10.22 -7.49 -11.33
N GLY A 146 9.48 -6.70 -12.12
CA GLY A 146 9.09 -7.04 -13.49
C GLY A 146 10.29 -7.32 -14.39
N PHE A 147 11.32 -6.45 -14.35
CA PHE A 147 12.56 -6.63 -15.10
C PHE A 147 13.26 -7.96 -14.82
N VAL A 148 13.52 -8.26 -13.54
CA VAL A 148 14.21 -9.49 -13.16
C VAL A 148 13.36 -10.72 -13.50
N LYS A 149 12.04 -10.63 -13.30
CA LYS A 149 11.13 -11.71 -13.63
C LYS A 149 11.17 -12.04 -15.12
N ASP A 150 11.18 -11.02 -15.99
CA ASP A 150 11.27 -11.20 -17.44
C ASP A 150 12.60 -11.86 -17.85
N LYS A 151 13.72 -11.38 -17.29
CA LYS A 151 15.07 -11.89 -17.61
C LYS A 151 15.35 -13.30 -17.08
N CYS A 152 14.80 -13.67 -15.92
CA CYS A 152 15.18 -14.89 -15.21
C CYS A 152 14.01 -15.86 -14.97
N TYR A 153 12.89 -15.72 -15.68
CA TYR A 153 11.66 -16.50 -15.46
C TYR A 153 11.87 -18.02 -15.44
N THR A 154 12.72 -18.53 -16.33
CA THR A 154 12.95 -19.97 -16.52
C THR A 154 13.98 -20.55 -15.55
N THR A 155 14.88 -19.71 -15.03
CA THR A 155 16.05 -20.16 -14.27
C THR A 155 15.81 -20.11 -12.76
N ILE A 156 14.97 -19.19 -12.28
CA ILE A 156 14.84 -18.90 -10.84
C ILE A 156 13.43 -19.27 -10.34
N PRO A 157 13.31 -20.15 -9.32
CA PRO A 157 12.01 -20.63 -8.85
C PRO A 157 11.23 -19.58 -8.05
N LYS A 158 11.92 -18.66 -7.38
CA LYS A 158 11.33 -17.62 -6.52
C LYS A 158 12.08 -16.30 -6.65
N PHE A 159 11.35 -15.23 -7.01
CA PHE A 159 11.90 -13.89 -7.20
C PHE A 159 11.94 -13.09 -5.89
N THR A 160 12.57 -13.63 -4.85
CA THR A 160 12.86 -12.85 -3.64
C THR A 160 14.25 -12.26 -3.72
N LEU A 161 14.47 -11.08 -3.14
CA LEU A 161 15.79 -10.43 -3.15
C LEU A 161 16.88 -11.36 -2.58
N GLN A 162 16.55 -12.13 -1.52
CA GLN A 162 17.48 -13.11 -0.95
C GLN A 162 17.88 -14.20 -1.94
N THR A 163 16.91 -14.75 -2.66
CA THR A 163 17.18 -15.78 -3.68
C THR A 163 18.01 -15.22 -4.83
N LEU A 164 17.70 -13.99 -5.27
CA LEU A 164 18.44 -13.34 -6.35
C LEU A 164 19.88 -13.03 -5.98
N VAL A 165 20.12 -12.52 -4.78
CA VAL A 165 21.48 -12.26 -4.28
C VAL A 165 22.29 -13.56 -4.21
N LYS A 166 21.68 -14.64 -3.73
CA LYS A 166 22.33 -15.94 -3.66
C LYS A 166 22.69 -16.48 -5.06
N ILE A 167 21.74 -16.47 -5.99
CA ILE A 167 21.91 -17.10 -7.30
C ILE A 167 22.76 -16.24 -8.23
N LEU A 168 22.48 -14.93 -8.31
CA LEU A 168 23.09 -14.03 -9.30
C LEU A 168 24.40 -13.42 -8.81
N LEU A 169 24.54 -13.14 -7.51
CA LEU A 169 25.76 -12.55 -6.96
C LEU A 169 26.66 -13.58 -6.27
N ASN A 170 26.20 -14.83 -6.12
CA ASN A 170 26.88 -15.89 -5.37
C ASN A 170 27.24 -15.48 -3.93
N ARG A 171 26.34 -14.75 -3.26
CA ARG A 171 26.53 -14.28 -1.88
C ARG A 171 25.44 -14.82 -0.97
N ASP A 172 25.84 -15.45 0.12
CA ASP A 172 24.97 -15.88 1.20
C ASP A 172 25.06 -14.92 2.40
N ASN A 173 23.99 -14.86 3.22
CA ASN A 173 23.94 -14.11 4.48
C ASN A 173 24.02 -12.56 4.39
N GLU A 174 23.64 -11.99 3.25
CA GLU A 174 23.58 -10.53 3.08
C GLU A 174 22.51 -9.86 3.97
N LYS A 175 22.77 -8.62 4.38
CA LYS A 175 21.90 -7.84 5.27
C LYS A 175 20.70 -7.26 4.51
N LEU A 176 19.59 -7.99 4.47
CA LEU A 176 18.37 -7.54 3.80
C LEU A 176 17.42 -6.72 4.70
N HIS A 177 17.77 -6.59 5.97
CA HIS A 177 16.91 -5.94 6.97
C HIS A 177 17.02 -4.42 6.98
N ASP A 178 17.67 -3.80 6.01
CA ASP A 178 17.82 -2.36 5.94
C ASP A 178 17.49 -1.86 4.53
N ALA A 179 16.63 -0.85 4.41
CA ALA A 179 16.25 -0.29 3.12
C ALA A 179 17.45 0.10 2.26
N HIS A 180 18.48 0.71 2.85
CA HIS A 180 19.66 1.14 2.11
C HIS A 180 20.47 -0.05 1.57
N GLU A 181 20.70 -1.09 2.38
CA GLU A 181 21.37 -2.30 1.89
C GLU A 181 20.56 -3.01 0.80
N ARG A 182 19.22 -3.03 0.92
CA ARG A 182 18.36 -3.56 -0.15
C ARG A 182 18.51 -2.77 -1.44
N THR A 183 18.56 -1.43 -1.38
CA THR A 183 18.80 -0.61 -2.58
C THR A 183 20.16 -0.89 -3.22
N ARG A 184 21.22 -1.07 -2.42
CA ARG A 184 22.54 -1.46 -2.94
C ARG A 184 22.48 -2.77 -3.72
N LEU A 185 21.91 -3.82 -3.12
CA LEU A 185 21.80 -5.14 -3.74
C LEU A 185 20.92 -5.13 -4.99
N VAL A 186 19.83 -4.38 -4.99
CA VAL A 186 18.98 -4.19 -6.18
C VAL A 186 19.77 -3.52 -7.30
N TYR A 187 20.54 -2.47 -6.99
CA TYR A 187 21.36 -1.80 -8.00
C TYR A 187 22.40 -2.76 -8.59
N GLU A 188 23.08 -3.55 -7.76
CA GLU A 188 24.06 -4.55 -8.20
C GLU A 188 23.43 -5.63 -9.10
N ILE A 189 22.28 -6.19 -8.70
CA ILE A 189 21.55 -7.20 -9.48
C ILE A 189 21.11 -6.64 -10.83
N VAL A 190 20.46 -5.46 -10.82
CA VAL A 190 19.97 -4.85 -12.05
C VAL A 190 21.12 -4.48 -12.97
N SER A 191 22.22 -3.97 -12.42
CA SER A 191 23.44 -3.69 -13.18
C SER A 191 23.98 -4.96 -13.84
N HIS A 192 24.14 -6.04 -13.06
CA HIS A 192 24.65 -7.32 -13.56
C HIS A 192 23.77 -7.93 -14.67
N LEU A 193 22.45 -7.93 -14.48
CA LEU A 193 21.50 -8.43 -15.49
C LEU A 193 21.36 -7.53 -16.72
N SER A 194 21.83 -6.29 -16.62
CA SER A 194 21.85 -5.33 -17.72
C SER A 194 23.23 -5.24 -18.37
N GLU A 195 24.24 -6.02 -17.96
CA GLU A 195 25.56 -5.99 -18.60
C GLU A 195 25.41 -6.38 -20.08
N GLY A 196 25.70 -5.42 -20.96
CA GLY A 196 25.69 -5.58 -22.41
C GLY A 196 27.10 -5.50 -22.99
N GLU A 197 27.19 -5.30 -24.30
CA GLU A 197 28.47 -5.16 -25.01
C GLU A 197 29.10 -3.76 -24.89
N SER A 198 28.41 -2.79 -24.26
CA SER A 198 28.91 -1.43 -24.18
C SER A 198 30.00 -1.28 -23.10
N GLN A 199 30.92 -0.35 -23.30
CA GLN A 199 31.90 0.01 -22.28
C GLN A 199 31.28 0.80 -21.10
N ASN A 200 30.03 1.26 -21.23
CA ASN A 200 29.37 2.11 -20.24
C ASN A 200 28.21 1.38 -19.55
N LYS A 201 28.51 0.74 -18.42
CA LYS A 201 27.53 -0.01 -17.61
C LYS A 201 26.26 0.78 -17.27
N SER A 202 26.37 2.10 -17.07
CA SER A 202 25.21 2.95 -16.77
C SER A 202 24.26 3.10 -17.97
N GLN A 203 24.80 3.08 -19.19
CA GLN A 203 23.99 3.13 -20.41
C GLN A 203 23.28 1.81 -20.67
N ASP A 204 23.95 0.68 -20.45
CA ASP A 204 23.33 -0.64 -20.60
C ASP A 204 22.23 -0.86 -19.55
N LEU A 205 22.47 -0.43 -18.30
CA LEU A 205 21.44 -0.41 -17.26
C LEU A 205 20.21 0.39 -17.71
N ALA A 206 20.41 1.62 -18.19
CA ALA A 206 19.31 2.48 -18.64
C ALA A 206 18.51 1.84 -19.78
N LEU A 207 19.19 1.21 -20.76
CA LEU A 207 18.55 0.53 -21.88
C LEU A 207 17.80 -0.73 -21.44
N GLY A 208 18.39 -1.53 -20.54
CA GLY A 208 17.83 -2.77 -20.05
C GLY A 208 16.53 -2.58 -19.28
N VAL A 209 16.47 -1.55 -18.44
CA VAL A 209 15.28 -1.29 -17.60
C VAL A 209 14.24 -0.39 -18.24
N LEU A 210 14.54 0.24 -19.39
CA LEU A 210 13.66 1.18 -20.09
C LEU A 210 12.23 0.66 -20.32
N PRO A 211 12.01 -0.62 -20.68
CA PRO A 211 10.65 -1.16 -20.87
C PRO A 211 9.81 -1.16 -19.59
N PHE A 212 10.44 -1.14 -18.41
CA PHE A 212 9.80 -1.24 -17.09
C PHE A 212 9.62 0.12 -16.41
N VAL A 213 9.93 1.21 -17.11
CA VAL A 213 9.76 2.58 -16.62
C VAL A 213 8.29 3.00 -16.69
N THR A 214 7.81 3.63 -15.62
CA THR A 214 6.48 4.25 -15.49
C THR A 214 6.65 5.68 -15.00
N SER A 215 6.13 6.67 -15.75
CA SER A 215 6.21 8.08 -15.37
C SER A 215 5.56 8.35 -14.00
N VAL A 216 6.04 9.37 -13.28
CA VAL A 216 5.47 9.76 -11.98
C VAL A 216 3.97 10.05 -12.09
N ASP A 217 3.53 10.68 -13.18
CA ASP A 217 2.12 11.00 -13.40
C ASP A 217 1.25 9.74 -13.57
N ASN A 218 1.74 8.71 -14.26
CA ASN A 218 1.02 7.44 -14.37
C ASN A 218 0.96 6.71 -13.01
N VAL A 219 2.04 6.74 -12.22
CA VAL A 219 2.04 6.16 -10.86
C VAL A 219 1.05 6.91 -9.95
N VAL A 220 0.93 8.23 -10.09
CA VAL A 220 -0.08 9.04 -9.40
C VAL A 220 -1.50 8.60 -9.79
N LEU A 221 -1.78 8.42 -11.08
CA LEU A 221 -3.09 7.97 -11.54
C LEU A 221 -3.43 6.57 -10.99
N GLU A 222 -2.45 5.66 -10.94
CA GLU A 222 -2.60 4.34 -10.31
C GLU A 222 -2.91 4.45 -8.81
N LEU A 223 -2.22 5.33 -8.10
CA LEU A 223 -2.43 5.60 -6.68
C LEU A 223 -3.83 6.15 -6.41
N ASP A 224 -4.27 7.15 -7.18
CA ASP A 224 -5.57 7.77 -6.98
C ASP A 224 -6.70 6.76 -7.23
N LYS A 225 -6.59 5.92 -8.28
CA LYS A 225 -7.49 4.77 -8.50
C LYS A 225 -7.49 3.78 -7.33
N LEU A 226 -6.33 3.48 -6.75
CA LEU A 226 -6.22 2.61 -5.58
C LEU A 226 -6.90 3.22 -4.36
N LYS A 227 -6.76 4.54 -4.14
CA LYS A 227 -7.42 5.24 -3.03
C LYS A 227 -8.94 5.21 -3.17
N ASP A 228 -9.46 5.46 -4.37
CA ASP A 228 -10.90 5.37 -4.65
C ASP A 228 -11.41 3.95 -4.40
N PHE A 229 -10.67 2.94 -4.87
CA PHE A 229 -10.99 1.54 -4.61
C PHE A 229 -11.03 1.22 -3.11
N LEU A 230 -10.05 1.70 -2.33
CA LEU A 230 -9.99 1.49 -0.88
C LEU A 230 -11.13 2.21 -0.14
N GLN A 231 -11.52 3.40 -0.60
CA GLN A 231 -12.66 4.14 -0.06
C GLN A 231 -13.98 3.41 -0.34
N LYS A 232 -14.20 2.96 -1.58
CA LYS A 232 -15.33 2.08 -1.94
C LYS A 232 -15.35 0.81 -1.09
N GLN A 233 -14.19 0.19 -0.87
CA GLN A 233 -14.09 -0.99 0.00
C GLN A 233 -14.43 -0.71 1.45
N LYS A 234 -14.07 0.47 1.97
CA LYS A 234 -14.41 0.89 3.32
C LYS A 234 -15.93 1.09 3.47
N SER A 235 -16.61 1.68 2.50
CA SER A 235 -18.06 1.93 2.57
C SER A 235 -18.87 0.64 2.62
N VAL A 236 -18.47 -0.41 1.89
CA VAL A 236 -19.18 -1.71 1.89
C VAL A 236 -18.74 -2.66 3.01
N THR A 237 -17.71 -2.31 3.79
CA THR A 237 -17.21 -3.17 4.90
C THR A 237 -18.28 -3.57 5.93
N PRO A 238 -19.23 -2.69 6.34
CA PRO A 238 -20.29 -3.06 7.28
C PRO A 238 -21.15 -4.25 6.83
N ILE A 239 -21.33 -4.44 5.52
CA ILE A 239 -22.12 -5.54 4.95
C ILE A 239 -21.46 -6.90 5.27
N PHE A 240 -20.14 -6.96 5.15
CA PHE A 240 -19.38 -8.22 5.26
C PHE A 240 -18.81 -8.47 6.66
N ILE A 241 -18.93 -7.52 7.59
CA ILE A 241 -18.22 -7.57 8.89
C ILE A 241 -18.50 -8.85 9.69
N ASN A 242 -19.75 -9.33 9.66
CA ASN A 242 -20.14 -10.53 10.40
C ASN A 242 -19.47 -11.79 9.82
N GLN A 243 -19.35 -11.87 8.49
CA GLN A 243 -18.73 -13.02 7.84
C GLN A 243 -17.20 -12.98 7.88
N ILE A 244 -16.61 -11.79 7.84
CA ILE A 244 -15.16 -11.60 7.96
C ILE A 244 -14.65 -12.05 9.35
N LYS A 245 -15.48 -11.92 10.39
CA LYS A 245 -15.17 -12.40 11.75
C LYS A 245 -15.17 -13.93 11.88
N VAL A 246 -15.86 -14.65 10.98
CA VAL A 246 -15.94 -16.11 11.00
C VAL A 246 -14.82 -16.70 10.14
N PRO A 247 -13.85 -17.46 10.70
CA PRO A 247 -12.67 -17.94 9.97
C PRO A 247 -12.99 -18.65 8.65
N ASN A 248 -13.95 -19.58 8.66
CA ASN A 248 -14.29 -20.39 7.49
C ASN A 248 -15.01 -19.59 6.38
N LEU A 249 -15.66 -18.48 6.73
CA LEU A 249 -16.37 -17.62 5.77
C LEU A 249 -15.54 -16.42 5.33
N ARG A 250 -14.44 -16.13 6.03
CA ARG A 250 -13.63 -14.92 5.84
C ARG A 250 -13.08 -14.80 4.42
N LEU A 251 -12.48 -15.85 3.87
CA LEU A 251 -11.90 -15.81 2.51
C LEU A 251 -12.98 -15.56 1.46
N LYS A 252 -14.12 -16.26 1.56
CA LYS A 252 -15.26 -16.07 0.67
C LYS A 252 -15.82 -14.65 0.78
N ALA A 253 -16.00 -14.13 2.00
CA ALA A 253 -16.48 -12.77 2.23
C ALA A 253 -15.53 -11.71 1.67
N LEU A 254 -14.21 -11.89 1.80
CA LEU A 254 -13.21 -10.99 1.23
C LEU A 254 -13.24 -10.99 -0.30
N ARG A 255 -13.41 -12.16 -0.92
CA ARG A 255 -13.56 -12.30 -2.38
C ARG A 255 -14.84 -11.61 -2.87
N LEU A 256 -15.99 -11.88 -2.24
CA LEU A 256 -17.27 -11.27 -2.59
C LEU A 256 -17.26 -9.74 -2.37
N ARG A 257 -16.62 -9.28 -1.30
CA ARG A 257 -16.41 -7.85 -1.08
C ARG A 257 -15.56 -7.23 -2.18
N LYS A 258 -14.46 -7.88 -2.58
CA LYS A 258 -13.60 -7.42 -3.69
C LYS A 258 -14.41 -7.28 -4.99
N LEU A 259 -15.24 -8.29 -5.26
CA LEU A 259 -16.11 -8.31 -6.43
C LEU A 259 -17.13 -7.18 -6.44
N LEU A 260 -17.74 -6.87 -5.29
CA LEU A 260 -18.65 -5.73 -5.19
C LEU A 260 -17.90 -4.41 -5.39
N THR A 261 -16.69 -4.27 -4.84
CA THR A 261 -15.89 -3.03 -4.92
C THR A 261 -15.29 -2.75 -6.29
N SER A 262 -15.19 -3.75 -7.17
CA SER A 262 -14.79 -3.53 -8.58
C SER A 262 -15.92 -2.94 -9.43
N THR A 263 -17.13 -2.85 -8.89
CA THR A 263 -18.29 -2.22 -9.56
C THR A 263 -18.49 -0.77 -9.11
N ASP A 264 -19.42 -0.06 -9.77
CA ASP A 264 -19.89 1.26 -9.35
C ASP A 264 -21.05 1.22 -8.34
N ILE A 265 -21.21 0.10 -7.64
CA ILE A 265 -22.22 -0.05 -6.59
C ILE A 265 -21.67 0.51 -5.28
N THR A 266 -22.34 1.53 -4.75
CA THR A 266 -22.05 2.13 -3.43
C THR A 266 -22.96 1.57 -2.36
N TYR A 267 -22.58 1.73 -1.09
CA TYR A 267 -23.45 1.37 0.05
C TYR A 267 -24.82 2.08 -0.04
N ASP A 268 -24.82 3.36 -0.40
CA ASP A 268 -26.05 4.17 -0.51
C ASP A 268 -26.97 3.63 -1.61
N SER A 269 -26.41 3.28 -2.78
CA SER A 269 -27.21 2.68 -3.87
C SER A 269 -27.87 1.35 -3.47
N LEU A 270 -27.19 0.55 -2.64
CA LEU A 270 -27.75 -0.70 -2.10
C LEU A 270 -28.83 -0.43 -1.04
N GLN A 271 -28.64 0.61 -0.24
CA GLN A 271 -29.60 1.02 0.78
C GLN A 271 -30.89 1.56 0.14
N GLU A 272 -30.79 2.42 -0.87
CA GLU A 272 -31.92 2.95 -1.63
C GLU A 272 -32.71 1.84 -2.32
N ALA A 273 -32.02 0.92 -3.01
CA ALA A 273 -32.66 -0.22 -3.64
C ALA A 273 -33.40 -1.13 -2.64
N HIS A 274 -32.83 -1.33 -1.45
CA HIS A 274 -33.49 -2.09 -0.40
C HIS A 274 -34.72 -1.37 0.17
N GLN A 275 -34.65 -0.05 0.37
CA GLN A 275 -35.78 0.77 0.82
C GLN A 275 -36.92 0.77 -0.19
N ALA A 276 -36.60 0.82 -1.49
CA ALA A 276 -37.54 0.71 -2.59
C ALA A 276 -38.10 -0.71 -2.80
N LYS A 277 -37.67 -1.70 -2.02
CA LYS A 277 -37.97 -3.14 -2.20
C LYS A 277 -37.65 -3.66 -3.61
N ALA A 278 -36.66 -3.06 -4.27
CA ALA A 278 -36.20 -3.49 -5.59
C ALA A 278 -35.46 -4.83 -5.51
N ASP A 279 -35.41 -5.58 -6.61
CA ASP A 279 -34.62 -6.80 -6.68
C ASP A 279 -33.13 -6.46 -6.74
N LEU A 280 -32.43 -6.70 -5.63
CA LEU A 280 -30.99 -6.50 -5.51
C LEU A 280 -30.20 -7.36 -6.53
N LYS A 281 -30.77 -8.47 -7.01
CA LYS A 281 -30.15 -9.30 -8.04
C LYS A 281 -30.09 -8.59 -9.39
N GLU A 282 -31.13 -7.84 -9.74
CA GLU A 282 -31.19 -7.04 -10.97
C GLU A 282 -30.28 -5.82 -10.91
N LEU A 283 -30.02 -5.27 -9.72
CA LEU A 283 -29.05 -4.18 -9.55
C LEU A 283 -27.59 -4.67 -9.64
N VAL A 284 -27.30 -5.83 -9.05
CA VAL A 284 -25.93 -6.32 -8.88
C VAL A 284 -25.45 -7.08 -10.12
N LYS A 285 -26.27 -7.96 -10.70
CA LYS A 285 -25.84 -8.83 -11.80
C LYS A 285 -25.34 -8.09 -13.05
N PRO A 286 -25.98 -7.01 -13.54
CA PRO A 286 -25.54 -6.30 -14.74
C PRO A 286 -24.23 -5.52 -14.58
N LYS A 287 -23.85 -5.19 -13.34
CA LYS A 287 -22.64 -4.39 -13.04
C LYS A 287 -21.41 -5.25 -12.74
N LEU A 288 -21.58 -6.58 -12.76
CA LEU A 288 -20.49 -7.54 -12.54
C LEU A 288 -19.91 -8.00 -13.87
N ASP A 289 -18.62 -8.31 -13.88
CA ASP A 289 -17.92 -8.81 -15.07
C ASP A 289 -18.58 -10.08 -15.63
N GLU A 290 -18.63 -10.19 -16.96
CA GLU A 290 -19.08 -11.39 -17.67
C GLU A 290 -18.16 -12.58 -17.32
N GLY A 291 -18.67 -13.52 -16.50
CA GLY A 291 -17.90 -14.69 -16.04
C GLY A 291 -17.97 -14.94 -14.53
N VAL A 292 -18.61 -14.06 -13.76
CA VAL A 292 -18.88 -14.31 -12.34
C VAL A 292 -19.87 -15.48 -12.19
N PRO A 293 -19.56 -16.52 -11.39
CA PRO A 293 -20.48 -17.63 -11.16
C PRO A 293 -21.78 -17.16 -10.51
N ASP A 294 -22.93 -17.64 -10.99
CA ASP A 294 -24.25 -17.32 -10.41
C ASP A 294 -24.36 -17.68 -8.92
N LYS A 295 -23.58 -18.67 -8.46
CA LYS A 295 -23.46 -19.02 -7.03
C LYS A 295 -22.86 -17.89 -6.20
N ASP A 296 -21.87 -17.17 -6.74
CA ASP A 296 -21.24 -16.04 -6.08
C ASP A 296 -22.19 -14.82 -6.07
N VAL A 297 -22.92 -14.59 -7.16
CA VAL A 297 -23.96 -13.54 -7.24
C VAL A 297 -25.06 -13.79 -6.21
N THR A 298 -25.58 -15.02 -6.14
CA THR A 298 -26.65 -15.38 -5.19
C THR A 298 -26.17 -15.27 -3.74
N ALA A 299 -24.93 -15.68 -3.47
CA ALA A 299 -24.33 -15.51 -2.14
C ALA A 299 -24.15 -14.03 -1.78
N LEU A 300 -23.71 -13.19 -2.72
CA LEU A 300 -23.55 -11.75 -2.53
C LEU A 300 -24.90 -11.08 -2.21
N VAL A 301 -25.95 -11.36 -2.99
CA VAL A 301 -27.31 -10.84 -2.75
C VAL A 301 -27.82 -11.29 -1.38
N SER A 302 -27.65 -12.57 -1.02
CA SER A 302 -28.06 -13.09 0.29
C SER A 302 -27.40 -12.34 1.46
N ILE A 303 -26.10 -12.03 1.35
CA ILE A 303 -25.36 -11.28 2.38
C ILE A 303 -25.88 -9.86 2.52
N ILE A 304 -26.10 -9.19 1.40
CA ILE A 304 -26.60 -7.81 1.37
C ILE A 304 -28.00 -7.76 1.99
N THR A 305 -28.90 -8.64 1.55
CA THR A 305 -30.27 -8.75 2.09
C THR A 305 -30.25 -9.02 3.60
N ALA A 306 -29.43 -9.96 4.07
CA ALA A 306 -29.33 -10.29 5.49
C ALA A 306 -28.80 -9.10 6.32
N HIS A 307 -27.88 -8.31 5.79
CA HIS A 307 -27.38 -7.10 6.45
C HIS A 307 -28.50 -6.08 6.68
N PHE A 308 -29.23 -5.73 5.62
CA PHE A 308 -30.28 -4.72 5.72
C PHE A 308 -31.51 -5.21 6.51
N GLN A 309 -31.91 -6.48 6.40
CA GLN A 309 -32.98 -7.07 7.22
C GLN A 309 -32.62 -7.04 8.72
N LYS A 310 -31.37 -7.36 9.08
CA LYS A 310 -30.92 -7.27 10.47
C LYS A 310 -30.95 -5.82 10.98
N SER A 311 -30.60 -4.86 10.12
CA SER A 311 -30.66 -3.43 10.47
C SER A 311 -32.09 -2.94 10.72
N LEU A 312 -33.06 -3.37 9.91
CA LEU A 312 -34.49 -3.08 10.07
C LEU A 312 -35.05 -3.66 11.38
N ASN A 313 -34.73 -4.93 11.66
CA ASN A 313 -35.17 -5.60 12.89
C ASN A 313 -34.61 -4.94 14.16
N LEU A 314 -33.40 -4.38 14.10
CA LEU A 314 -32.82 -3.61 15.21
C LEU A 314 -33.53 -2.25 15.39
N LYS A 315 -33.84 -1.53 14.29
CA LYS A 315 -34.60 -0.26 14.37
C LYS A 315 -36.00 -0.46 14.96
N LEU A 316 -36.72 -1.49 14.52
CA LEU A 316 -38.06 -1.84 15.04
C LEU A 316 -38.03 -2.18 16.54
N LYS A 317 -36.99 -2.89 17.01
CA LYS A 317 -36.83 -3.18 18.45
C LYS A 317 -36.59 -1.92 19.27
N VAL A 318 -35.77 -0.99 18.77
CA VAL A 318 -35.49 0.27 19.47
C VAL A 318 -36.76 1.12 19.56
N GLU A 319 -37.52 1.28 18.46
CA GLU A 319 -38.78 2.02 18.46
C GLU A 319 -39.84 1.41 19.40
N ASN A 320 -39.96 0.09 19.44
CA ASN A 320 -40.88 -0.59 20.36
C ASN A 320 -40.46 -0.43 21.84
N THR A 321 -39.16 -0.31 22.12
CA THR A 321 -38.65 -0.08 23.48
C THR A 321 -38.92 1.35 23.95
N PHE A 322 -38.88 2.33 23.04
CA PHE A 322 -39.25 3.73 23.34
C PHE A 322 -40.77 3.91 23.49
N LYS A 323 -41.59 3.24 22.68
CA LYS A 323 -43.06 3.28 22.81
C LYS A 323 -43.55 2.65 24.12
N ASN A 324 -42.93 1.57 24.58
CA ASN A 324 -43.29 0.93 25.86
C ASN A 324 -42.83 1.69 27.12
N LYS A 325 -41.96 2.71 27.00
CA LYS A 325 -41.61 3.58 28.12
C LYS A 325 -42.57 4.76 28.31
N ASN A 326 -43.38 5.09 27.31
CA ASN A 326 -44.35 6.19 27.37
C ASN A 326 -45.77 5.77 27.78
N THR A 327 -46.01 4.48 28.06
CA THR A 327 -47.34 3.96 28.45
C THR A 327 -47.50 3.63 29.92
N LYS A 328 -46.51 3.92 30.78
CA LYS A 328 -46.71 3.89 32.24
C LYS A 328 -47.14 5.27 32.75
N GLN A 329 -48.44 5.56 32.66
CA GLN A 329 -49.06 6.59 33.50
C GLN A 329 -48.92 6.18 34.98
N PRO A 330 -48.59 7.12 35.89
CA PRO A 330 -48.63 6.84 37.31
C PRO A 330 -50.08 6.75 37.78
N GLN A 331 -50.55 5.55 38.11
CA GLN A 331 -51.78 5.41 38.89
C GLN A 331 -51.49 5.90 40.31
N GLY A 332 -52.17 6.99 40.69
CA GLY A 332 -52.14 7.54 42.03
C GLY A 332 -52.72 6.54 43.03
N ASN A 333 -52.04 6.40 44.16
CA ASN A 333 -52.64 5.90 45.38
C ASN A 333 -52.71 7.05 46.37
N SER A 334 -53.89 7.63 46.47
CA SER A 334 -54.36 8.35 47.65
C SER A 334 -54.65 7.35 48.76
N GLN A 335 -53.87 7.40 49.85
CA GLN A 335 -54.28 6.90 51.17
C GLN A 335 -53.90 7.91 52.24
N GLN A 336 -54.87 8.16 53.12
CA GLN A 336 -54.92 9.15 54.20
C GLN A 336 -54.19 8.68 55.48
N LEU A 337 -54.11 9.64 56.43
CA LEU A 337 -53.93 9.53 57.89
C LEU A 337 -52.45 9.50 58.33
N VAL A 338 -51.94 10.37 59.22
CA VAL A 338 -52.50 11.30 60.24
C VAL A 338 -51.69 12.60 60.22
#